data_AF-A0A961D5S2-F1
#
_entry.id   AF-A0A961D5S2-F1
#
_cell.length_a   1.000
_cell.length_b   1.000
_cell.length_c   1.000
_cell.angle_alpha   90.00
_cell.angle_beta   90.00
_cell.angle_gamma   90.00
#
_symmetry.space_group_name_H-M   'P 1'
#
loop_
_entity.id
_entity.type
_entity.pdbx_description
1 polymer ?
#
loop_
_entity_poly.entity_id
_entity_poly.type
_entity_poly.pdbx_seq_one_letter_code
_entity_poly.pdbx_strand_id
1 'polypeptide(L)'
;MNCNFLIAATLAFASLVGFTHAADGTFSFTVLEIPDIQRGAGLAVVMRTPSGKTWLYDTGTAHPERLSSDGWLANFNAGRDVVAPLLKKQGVTVIDGVFISHAHYDHFGGLLWLKDHFDINKLIDCGYIFRSGNEDDYRGTNKSELDHYNLVRDEFKARGAHITATAGEMLNLDSDLKIEVIAPPKSYFKDPKVNTRQKNDTPSHFLVNANSLALRIQFGDIVFLLPGDIQTEDIEASLMPFVDKTKLKCHILVAPGHGIHPIPQAFREATHPEVSIASVFPRYAKGIKSTVTLKALGAKTYVTGLHGTVQVVTDGKTYQVTTERDDTNKPTITDRVPLWPGKAPVGDGKFEECSKELEVFLPPAGKANGAAIVLCPGGGYIRHVTEKEGYPIAQWLNEHGIACVILEYRLPSLRHQVPLLDAQRAIRLTRANAAAWKIDPQRIGILGFSAGGHVASTALTHFNAGDAANADPIERLSCRPDFGWLVYPVVTMGEFTHTGSKNELIGENSTAELLRLYSNELQVADNTPPVFLAHAIDDKAVPIENSRQFVAAMQKHQRPVELLELPSGGHGLNGCKGPLWEQWNAAALVWSAKQKIIPAP
;
A
#
# COMPACT_ATOMS: atom_id res chain seq x y z
N MET A 1 14.81 -49.05 -4.34
CA MET A 1 14.34 -48.52 -5.63
C MET A 1 13.66 -47.20 -5.35
N ASN A 2 14.21 -46.14 -5.93
CA ASN A 2 13.89 -44.73 -5.66
C ASN A 2 12.61 -44.32 -6.41
N CYS A 3 11.72 -43.57 -5.76
CA CYS A 3 10.82 -42.64 -6.43
C CYS A 3 10.86 -41.31 -5.68
N ASN A 4 11.52 -40.34 -6.31
CA ASN A 4 11.70 -38.97 -5.85
C ASN A 4 10.38 -38.20 -5.84
N PHE A 5 10.09 -37.54 -4.72
CA PHE A 5 9.18 -36.40 -4.67
C PHE A 5 9.88 -35.18 -5.27
N LEU A 6 9.35 -34.62 -6.36
CA LEU A 6 9.66 -33.25 -6.79
C LEU A 6 8.50 -32.35 -6.37
N ILE A 7 8.75 -31.53 -5.34
CA ILE A 7 7.95 -30.36 -5.00
C ILE A 7 8.40 -29.26 -5.97
N ALA A 8 7.58 -28.96 -6.98
CA ALA A 8 7.79 -27.81 -7.85
C ALA A 8 7.30 -26.55 -7.12
N ALA A 9 8.22 -25.76 -6.57
CA ALA A 9 7.95 -24.42 -6.11
C ALA A 9 7.74 -23.51 -7.33
N THR A 10 6.49 -23.21 -7.67
CA THR A 10 6.16 -22.15 -8.63
C THR A 10 6.43 -20.79 -8.00
N LEU A 11 7.60 -20.22 -8.33
CA LEU A 11 7.90 -18.80 -8.20
C LEU A 11 6.86 -18.01 -9.00
N ALA A 12 5.95 -17.33 -8.28
CA ALA A 12 5.09 -16.31 -8.87
C ALA A 12 5.97 -15.15 -9.33
N PHE A 13 6.20 -15.05 -10.65
CA PHE A 13 6.71 -13.83 -11.26
C PHE A 13 5.62 -12.77 -11.17
N ALA A 14 5.68 -11.94 -10.12
CA ALA A 14 5.05 -10.63 -10.14
C ALA A 14 5.69 -9.84 -11.29
N SER A 15 4.87 -9.29 -12.18
CA SER A 15 5.32 -8.31 -13.17
C SER A 15 5.84 -7.08 -12.43
N LEU A 16 7.14 -7.06 -12.17
CA LEU A 16 7.86 -5.92 -11.62
C LEU A 16 7.69 -4.71 -12.55
N VAL A 17 7.12 -3.62 -12.02
CA VAL A 17 7.41 -2.28 -12.52
C VAL A 17 8.93 -2.16 -12.52
N GLY A 18 9.55 -2.15 -13.69
CA GLY A 18 11.00 -2.25 -13.79
C GLY A 18 11.65 -0.96 -13.32
N PHE A 19 12.36 -0.98 -12.19
CA PHE A 19 13.35 0.06 -11.90
C PHE A 19 14.35 0.08 -13.04
N THR A 20 14.31 1.15 -13.82
CA THR A 20 15.17 1.32 -14.98
C THR A 20 16.53 1.85 -14.54
N HIS A 21 17.53 1.58 -15.37
CA HIS A 21 18.76 2.35 -15.36
C HIS A 21 18.41 3.83 -15.50
N ALA A 22 19.05 4.69 -14.72
CA ALA A 22 18.90 6.14 -14.85
C ALA A 22 19.50 6.56 -16.21
N ALA A 23 18.84 7.45 -16.94
CA ALA A 23 19.41 7.96 -18.20
C ALA A 23 20.70 8.74 -17.92
N ASP A 24 21.61 8.81 -18.91
CA ASP A 24 22.84 9.60 -18.80
C ASP A 24 22.54 11.04 -18.34
N GLY A 25 23.30 11.53 -17.35
CA GLY A 25 23.10 12.87 -16.78
C GLY A 25 22.03 12.97 -15.69
N THR A 26 21.45 11.85 -15.22
CA THR A 26 20.49 11.85 -14.09
C THR A 26 21.10 11.24 -12.82
N PHE A 27 20.58 11.63 -11.66
CA PHE A 27 20.91 11.00 -10.37
C PHE A 27 19.75 10.10 -9.93
N SER A 28 20.04 8.81 -9.73
CA SER A 28 19.08 7.84 -9.18
C SER A 28 19.45 7.47 -7.76
N PHE A 29 18.45 7.51 -6.88
CA PHE A 29 18.53 7.24 -5.46
C PHE A 29 17.48 6.19 -5.09
N THR A 30 17.90 4.96 -4.75
CA THR A 30 17.00 3.82 -4.56
C THR A 30 17.11 3.29 -3.15
N VAL A 31 16.06 3.46 -2.35
CA VAL A 31 15.94 2.86 -1.00
C VAL A 31 15.29 1.49 -1.14
N LEU A 32 16.04 0.44 -0.80
CA LEU A 32 15.61 -0.94 -1.01
C LEU A 32 14.67 -1.41 0.10
N GLU A 33 13.70 -2.24 -0.26
CA GLU A 33 12.97 -3.01 0.75
C GLU A 33 13.86 -4.11 1.32
N ILE A 34 14.11 -4.04 2.62
CA ILE A 34 14.65 -5.17 3.37
C ILE A 34 13.45 -6.03 3.80
N PRO A 35 13.39 -7.31 3.41
CA PRO A 35 12.29 -8.20 3.79
C PRO A 35 12.28 -8.40 5.30
N ASP A 36 11.09 -8.64 5.82
CA ASP A 36 10.89 -8.86 7.24
C ASP A 36 11.49 -10.20 7.68
N ILE A 37 12.66 -10.14 8.32
CA ILE A 37 13.38 -11.31 8.85
C ILE A 37 13.21 -11.50 10.36
N GLN A 38 12.14 -10.98 10.94
CA GLN A 38 11.84 -11.05 12.40
C GLN A 38 12.86 -10.38 13.33
N ARG A 39 13.89 -9.72 12.79
CA ARG A 39 14.80 -8.82 13.51
C ARG A 39 14.74 -7.40 12.94
N GLY A 40 14.19 -6.46 13.72
CA GLY A 40 14.45 -5.03 13.58
C GLY A 40 13.95 -4.37 12.30
N ALA A 41 14.73 -3.44 11.75
CA ALA A 41 14.57 -2.78 10.47
C ALA A 41 15.87 -2.95 9.67
N GLY A 42 16.09 -2.15 8.62
CA GLY A 42 17.38 -2.09 7.95
C GLY A 42 17.38 -1.12 6.79
N LEU A 43 18.53 -0.49 6.54
CA LEU A 43 18.68 0.54 5.52
C LEU A 43 19.71 0.09 4.49
N ALA A 44 19.30 0.04 3.23
CA ALA A 44 20.20 -0.13 2.10
C ALA A 44 19.77 0.84 0.99
N VAL A 45 20.71 1.68 0.54
CA VAL A 45 20.45 2.65 -0.52
C VAL A 45 21.45 2.44 -1.64
N VAL A 46 20.96 2.32 -2.87
CA VAL A 46 21.77 2.30 -4.09
C VAL A 46 21.66 3.65 -4.78
N MET A 47 22.80 4.29 -5.01
CA MET A 47 22.93 5.56 -5.71
C MET A 47 23.67 5.38 -7.02
N ARG A 48 23.10 5.88 -8.10
CA ARG A 48 23.72 5.93 -9.43
C ARG A 48 23.91 7.39 -9.81
N THR A 49 25.16 7.80 -9.99
CA THR A 49 25.51 9.21 -10.23
C THR A 49 25.34 9.58 -11.71
N PRO A 50 25.28 10.88 -12.04
CA PRO A 50 25.19 11.34 -13.43
C PRO A 50 26.33 10.83 -14.34
N SER A 51 27.56 10.67 -13.82
CA SER A 51 28.67 10.07 -14.56
C SER A 51 28.66 8.55 -14.62
N GLY A 52 27.62 7.89 -14.10
CA GLY A 52 27.44 6.44 -14.17
C GLY A 52 28.15 5.64 -13.07
N LYS A 53 28.59 6.28 -11.98
CA LYS A 53 29.21 5.60 -10.83
C LYS A 53 28.15 4.98 -9.91
N THR A 54 28.51 3.90 -9.23
CA THR A 54 27.66 3.24 -8.22
C THR A 54 28.16 3.52 -6.82
N TRP A 55 27.31 4.08 -5.98
CA TRP A 55 27.58 4.27 -4.57
C TRP A 55 26.50 3.61 -3.73
N LEU A 56 26.88 3.09 -2.57
CA LEU A 56 25.92 2.59 -1.58
C LEU A 56 25.92 3.50 -0.35
N TYR A 57 24.76 3.72 0.25
CA TYR A 57 24.63 4.27 1.60
C TYR A 57 23.91 3.26 2.47
N ASP A 58 24.66 2.70 3.41
CA ASP A 58 24.33 1.45 4.08
C ASP A 58 24.02 0.31 3.09
N THR A 59 23.91 -0.90 3.62
CA THR A 59 23.87 -2.15 2.86
C THR A 59 22.84 -3.15 3.41
N GLY A 60 22.05 -2.72 4.39
CA GLY A 60 21.00 -3.51 5.00
C GLY A 60 21.54 -4.59 5.94
N THR A 61 20.61 -5.41 6.41
CA THR A 61 20.87 -6.42 7.44
C THR A 61 21.62 -7.66 6.93
N ALA A 62 22.51 -8.19 7.76
CA ALA A 62 23.00 -9.55 7.63
C ALA A 62 23.16 -10.17 9.00
N HIS A 63 22.91 -11.47 9.06
CA HIS A 63 23.24 -12.27 10.23
C HIS A 63 24.50 -13.08 9.97
N PRO A 64 25.54 -13.02 10.83
CA PRO A 64 26.56 -14.05 10.82
C PRO A 64 25.91 -15.40 11.17
N GLU A 65 26.37 -16.45 10.50
CA GLU A 65 25.84 -17.82 10.39
C GLU A 65 25.68 -18.62 11.72
N ARG A 66 25.01 -18.08 12.75
CA ARG A 66 24.67 -18.86 13.96
C ARG A 66 23.16 -18.91 14.24
N LEU A 67 22.57 -19.98 13.72
CA LEU A 67 21.58 -20.87 14.35
C LEU A 67 20.65 -20.20 15.39
N SER A 68 19.54 -19.62 14.95
CA SER A 68 18.31 -19.67 15.76
C SER A 68 17.57 -20.97 15.45
N SER A 69 17.08 -21.64 16.49
CA SER A 69 16.39 -22.93 16.48
C SER A 69 14.99 -22.91 15.84
N ASP A 70 14.59 -21.79 15.25
CA ASP A 70 13.20 -21.46 14.95
C ASP A 70 13.18 -21.00 13.48
N GLY A 71 12.66 -21.86 12.60
CA GLY A 71 12.89 -21.86 11.15
C GLY A 71 12.72 -20.53 10.37
N TRP A 72 13.68 -20.31 9.45
CA TRP A 72 13.79 -19.28 8.39
C TRP A 72 13.89 -17.81 8.85
N LEU A 73 14.94 -17.03 8.57
CA LEU A 73 16.04 -17.09 7.58
C LEU A 73 17.44 -17.08 8.26
N ALA A 74 17.96 -18.24 8.65
CA ALA A 74 19.29 -18.40 9.25
C ALA A 74 20.49 -18.07 8.32
N ASN A 75 20.24 -17.56 7.11
CA ASN A 75 21.24 -17.27 6.08
C ASN A 75 20.91 -15.99 5.29
N PHE A 76 20.01 -15.11 5.75
CA PHE A 76 19.71 -13.89 4.98
C PHE A 76 20.88 -12.90 5.04
N ASN A 77 21.23 -12.36 3.88
CA ASN A 77 22.19 -11.27 3.77
C ASN A 77 21.67 -10.27 2.72
N ALA A 78 21.34 -9.05 3.15
CA ALA A 78 20.81 -8.01 2.27
C ALA A 78 21.72 -7.71 1.08
N GLY A 79 23.04 -7.81 1.28
CA GLY A 79 24.03 -7.68 0.21
C GLY A 79 23.83 -8.73 -0.89
N ARG A 80 23.71 -9.99 -0.52
CA ARG A 80 23.49 -11.12 -1.45
C ARG A 80 22.09 -11.15 -2.05
N ASP A 81 21.09 -10.94 -1.22
CA ASP A 81 19.69 -11.29 -1.52
C ASP A 81 18.88 -10.09 -2.03
N VAL A 82 19.33 -8.85 -1.80
CA VAL A 82 18.60 -7.63 -2.17
C VAL A 82 19.46 -6.70 -3.03
N VAL A 83 20.65 -6.31 -2.55
CA VAL A 83 21.53 -5.34 -3.24
C VAL A 83 22.12 -5.95 -4.52
N ALA A 84 22.77 -7.11 -4.43
CA ALA A 84 23.45 -7.73 -5.56
C ALA A 84 22.52 -8.06 -6.75
N PRO A 85 21.28 -8.57 -6.57
CA PRO A 85 20.35 -8.77 -7.67
C PRO A 85 20.03 -7.48 -8.43
N LEU A 86 19.83 -6.36 -7.73
CA LEU A 86 19.61 -5.06 -8.37
C LEU A 86 20.85 -4.61 -9.14
N LEU A 87 22.03 -4.64 -8.51
CA LEU A 87 23.29 -4.24 -9.14
C LEU A 87 23.58 -5.06 -10.41
N LYS A 88 23.42 -6.38 -10.34
CA LYS A 88 23.60 -7.28 -11.49
C LYS A 88 22.61 -6.99 -12.61
N LYS A 89 21.34 -6.75 -12.28
CA LYS A 89 20.31 -6.35 -13.26
C LYS A 89 20.67 -5.03 -13.95
N GLN A 90 21.37 -4.13 -13.26
CA GLN A 90 21.87 -2.86 -13.81
C GLN A 90 23.23 -2.99 -14.51
N GLY A 91 23.79 -4.20 -14.63
CA GLY A 91 25.09 -4.43 -15.26
C GLY A 91 26.28 -3.90 -14.45
N VAL A 92 26.08 -3.64 -13.15
CA VAL A 92 27.15 -3.14 -12.27
C VAL A 92 28.06 -4.28 -11.87
N THR A 93 29.36 -4.09 -12.07
CA THR A 93 30.43 -5.01 -11.61
C THR A 93 31.37 -4.36 -10.60
N VAL A 94 31.41 -3.02 -10.55
CA VAL A 94 32.25 -2.22 -9.66
C VAL A 94 31.37 -1.29 -8.82
N ILE A 95 31.67 -1.20 -7.53
CA ILE A 95 31.05 -0.26 -6.58
C ILE A 95 32.12 0.80 -6.25
N ASP A 96 31.89 2.04 -6.67
CA ASP A 96 32.84 3.15 -6.49
C ASP A 96 33.05 3.52 -5.02
N GLY A 97 32.05 3.28 -4.18
CA GLY A 97 32.24 3.29 -2.74
C GLY A 97 30.98 2.98 -1.96
N VAL A 98 31.19 2.67 -0.69
CA VAL A 98 30.14 2.39 0.28
C VAL A 98 30.30 3.35 1.44
N PHE A 99 29.24 4.10 1.73
CA PHE A 99 29.08 4.79 3.00
C PHE A 99 28.43 3.87 3.99
N ILE A 100 29.00 3.79 5.19
CA ILE A 100 28.36 3.15 6.32
C ILE A 100 28.08 4.24 7.35
N SER A 101 26.80 4.43 7.66
CA SER A 101 26.36 5.43 8.62
C SER A 101 26.91 5.11 10.00
N HIS A 102 26.73 3.87 10.48
CA HIS A 102 27.24 3.40 11.75
C HIS A 102 27.32 1.87 11.82
N ALA A 103 27.90 1.36 12.91
CA ALA A 103 28.29 -0.05 13.07
C ALA A 103 27.17 -0.96 13.61
N HIS A 104 25.96 -0.88 13.05
CA HIS A 104 24.90 -1.86 13.30
C HIS A 104 24.66 -2.77 12.09
N TYR A 105 24.37 -4.05 12.34
CA TYR A 105 24.22 -5.08 11.33
C TYR A 105 23.14 -4.75 10.32
N ASP A 106 22.07 -4.08 10.74
CA ASP A 106 20.99 -3.62 9.86
C ASP A 106 21.39 -2.47 8.91
N HIS A 107 22.61 -1.96 9.06
CA HIS A 107 23.25 -0.98 8.18
C HIS A 107 24.44 -1.58 7.40
N PHE A 108 25.45 -2.15 8.06
CA PHE A 108 26.64 -2.65 7.37
C PHE A 108 26.59 -4.14 6.99
N GLY A 109 25.57 -4.88 7.41
CA GLY A 109 25.56 -6.35 7.30
C GLY A 109 25.69 -6.85 5.86
N GLY A 110 25.02 -6.21 4.90
CA GLY A 110 25.15 -6.57 3.49
C GLY A 110 26.58 -6.43 2.94
N LEU A 111 27.37 -5.49 3.46
CA LEU A 111 28.77 -5.28 3.07
C LEU A 111 29.63 -6.53 3.31
N LEU A 112 29.31 -7.34 4.33
CA LEU A 112 30.04 -8.56 4.65
C LEU A 112 30.10 -9.54 3.48
N TRP A 113 29.03 -9.60 2.68
CA TRP A 113 29.00 -10.44 1.48
C TRP A 113 29.46 -9.67 0.24
N LEU A 114 29.04 -8.40 0.10
CA LEU A 114 29.35 -7.59 -1.09
C LEU A 114 30.86 -7.41 -1.29
N LYS A 115 31.63 -7.19 -0.22
CA LYS A 115 33.08 -6.95 -0.31
C LYS A 115 33.87 -8.11 -0.94
N ASP A 116 33.34 -9.32 -0.87
CA ASP A 116 33.96 -10.55 -1.40
C ASP A 116 33.46 -10.89 -2.81
N HIS A 117 32.44 -10.20 -3.32
CA HIS A 117 31.75 -10.54 -4.57
C HIS A 117 31.64 -9.38 -5.58
N PHE A 118 32.00 -8.16 -5.18
CA PHE A 118 32.09 -6.98 -6.02
C PHE A 118 33.42 -6.27 -5.76
N ASP A 119 33.99 -5.65 -6.80
CA ASP A 119 35.11 -4.73 -6.62
C ASP A 119 34.61 -3.44 -5.98
N ILE A 120 34.88 -3.26 -4.68
CA ILE A 120 34.53 -2.04 -3.94
C ILE A 120 35.76 -1.15 -3.79
N ASN A 121 35.72 0.05 -4.38
CA ASN A 121 36.87 0.95 -4.42
C ASN A 121 37.12 1.70 -3.11
N LYS A 122 36.05 2.07 -2.38
CA LYS A 122 36.14 2.89 -1.16
C LYS A 122 35.15 2.47 -0.09
N LEU A 123 35.55 2.60 1.17
CA LEU A 123 34.68 2.56 2.35
C LEU A 123 34.77 3.90 3.07
N ILE A 124 33.64 4.52 3.38
CA ILE A 124 33.56 5.80 4.06
C ILE A 124 32.68 5.67 5.31
N ASP A 125 33.21 6.09 6.45
CA ASP A 125 32.45 6.19 7.71
C ASP A 125 32.97 7.35 8.56
N CYS A 126 32.39 7.54 9.74
CA CYS A 126 32.81 8.60 10.66
C CYS A 126 34.05 8.26 11.50
N GLY A 127 34.59 7.04 11.38
CA GLY A 127 35.71 6.55 12.17
C GLY A 127 35.43 6.28 13.64
N TYR A 128 34.18 6.41 14.10
CA TYR A 128 33.82 6.13 15.49
C TYR A 128 34.02 4.65 15.84
N ILE A 129 34.60 4.41 17.02
CA ILE A 129 34.80 3.07 17.60
C ILE A 129 34.29 3.12 19.03
N PHE A 130 33.20 2.41 19.30
CA PHE A 130 32.71 2.23 20.66
C PHE A 130 33.62 1.24 21.42
N ARG A 131 34.06 1.64 22.61
CA ARG A 131 34.84 0.78 23.53
C ARG A 131 34.37 1.02 24.96
N SER A 132 33.98 -0.05 25.64
CA SER A 132 33.77 -0.07 27.08
C SER A 132 34.51 -1.24 27.74
N GLY A 133 34.97 -1.03 28.97
CA GLY A 133 35.49 -2.07 29.85
C GLY A 133 34.40 -2.83 30.62
N ASN A 134 33.14 -2.40 30.52
CA ASN A 134 31.98 -3.04 31.13
C ASN A 134 31.19 -3.82 30.06
N GLU A 135 30.96 -5.12 30.27
CA GLU A 135 30.21 -5.96 29.32
C GLU A 135 28.75 -5.52 29.19
N ASP A 136 28.17 -4.96 30.25
CA ASP A 136 26.77 -4.54 30.26
C ASP A 136 26.50 -3.37 29.31
N ASP A 137 27.53 -2.60 28.96
CA ASP A 137 27.41 -1.47 28.04
C ASP A 137 27.18 -1.92 26.59
N TYR A 138 27.46 -3.20 26.27
CA TYR A 138 27.26 -3.83 24.96
C TYR A 138 25.88 -4.50 24.80
N ARG A 139 24.97 -4.32 25.77
CA ARG A 139 23.62 -4.93 25.70
C ARG A 139 22.71 -4.15 24.76
N GLY A 140 22.62 -4.55 23.51
CA GLY A 140 21.79 -3.88 22.49
C GLY A 140 22.51 -3.90 21.15
N THR A 141 23.78 -3.51 21.19
CA THR A 141 24.75 -3.70 20.12
C THR A 141 25.90 -4.54 20.65
N ASN A 142 25.85 -5.82 20.34
CA ASN A 142 26.76 -6.78 20.96
C ASN A 142 28.20 -6.56 20.49
N LYS A 143 29.17 -6.84 21.37
CA LYS A 143 30.60 -6.60 21.09
C LYS A 143 31.07 -7.27 19.78
N SER A 144 30.57 -8.46 19.48
CA SER A 144 30.88 -9.19 18.25
C SER A 144 30.53 -8.43 16.96
N GLU A 145 29.41 -7.70 16.97
CA GLU A 145 28.96 -6.89 15.83
C GLU A 145 29.92 -5.72 15.56
N LEU A 146 30.31 -5.02 16.62
CA LEU A 146 31.29 -3.93 16.54
C LEU A 146 32.66 -4.44 16.09
N ASP A 147 33.10 -5.58 16.64
CA ASP A 147 34.38 -6.21 16.27
C ASP A 147 34.36 -6.65 14.80
N HIS A 148 33.25 -7.19 14.28
CA HIS A 148 33.10 -7.53 12.87
C HIS A 148 33.23 -6.30 11.96
N TYR A 149 32.56 -5.19 12.28
CA TYR A 149 32.69 -3.98 11.48
C TYR A 149 34.11 -3.39 11.54
N ASN A 150 34.78 -3.47 12.70
CA ASN A 150 36.18 -3.05 12.83
C ASN A 150 37.10 -3.85 11.91
N LEU A 151 36.91 -5.17 11.78
CA LEU A 151 37.66 -6.01 10.85
C LEU A 151 37.46 -5.56 9.39
N VAL A 152 36.21 -5.33 8.98
CA VAL A 152 35.90 -4.82 7.63
C VAL A 152 36.59 -3.47 7.39
N ARG A 153 36.53 -2.57 8.38
CA ARG A 153 37.21 -1.26 8.27
C ARG A 153 38.72 -1.42 8.11
N ASP A 154 39.34 -2.29 8.89
CA ASP A 154 40.77 -2.52 8.85
C ASP A 154 41.23 -3.17 7.53
N GLU A 155 40.41 -4.06 6.93
CA GLU A 155 40.63 -4.58 5.57
C GLU A 155 40.72 -3.45 4.53
N PHE A 156 39.79 -2.48 4.58
CA PHE A 156 39.81 -1.33 3.65
C PHE A 156 40.97 -0.38 3.94
N LYS A 157 41.32 -0.14 5.21
CA LYS A 157 42.50 0.66 5.59
C LYS A 157 43.80 0.03 5.09
N ALA A 158 43.95 -1.29 5.22
CA ALA A 158 45.17 -2.00 4.84
C ALA A 158 45.51 -1.81 3.34
N ARG A 159 44.50 -1.61 2.49
CA ARG A 159 44.67 -1.34 1.06
C ARG A 159 44.52 0.15 0.67
N GLY A 160 44.48 1.07 1.64
CA GLY A 160 44.36 2.51 1.39
C GLY A 160 43.00 2.96 0.82
N ALA A 161 41.95 2.16 1.02
CA ALA A 161 40.61 2.37 0.48
C ALA A 161 39.60 2.90 1.51
N HIS A 162 40.03 3.25 2.72
CA HIS A 162 39.16 3.79 3.77
C HIS A 162 39.29 5.31 3.88
N ILE A 163 38.15 6.00 4.04
CA ILE A 163 38.08 7.45 4.29
C ILE A 163 37.27 7.67 5.57
N THR A 164 37.85 8.39 6.52
CA THR A 164 37.12 8.92 7.68
C THR A 164 36.57 10.29 7.33
N ALA A 165 35.28 10.53 7.55
CA ALA A 165 34.65 11.82 7.29
C ALA A 165 33.76 12.32 8.44
N THR A 166 33.73 13.63 8.66
CA THR A 166 32.97 14.27 9.76
C THR A 166 32.35 15.59 9.33
N ALA A 167 31.46 16.15 10.16
CA ALA A 167 30.66 17.33 9.80
C ALA A 167 31.50 18.50 9.24
N GLY A 168 31.02 19.09 8.15
CA GLY A 168 31.65 20.19 7.41
C GLY A 168 32.58 19.76 6.28
N GLU A 169 32.88 18.46 6.15
CA GLU A 169 33.70 17.95 5.05
C GLU A 169 32.89 17.72 3.78
N MET A 170 33.49 18.09 2.63
CA MET A 170 32.93 17.85 1.30
C MET A 170 33.56 16.62 0.68
N LEU A 171 32.73 15.71 0.17
CA LEU A 171 33.16 14.44 -0.44
C LEU A 171 32.96 14.47 -1.95
N ASN A 172 33.97 13.99 -2.67
CA ASN A 172 33.97 13.96 -4.14
C ASN A 172 33.57 12.57 -4.65
N LEU A 173 32.28 12.39 -4.92
CA LEU A 173 31.74 11.17 -5.52
C LEU A 173 31.70 11.28 -7.04
N ASP A 174 31.24 12.44 -7.50
CA ASP A 174 30.96 12.80 -8.88
C ASP A 174 31.09 14.32 -8.98
N SER A 175 31.57 14.83 -10.12
CA SER A 175 31.73 16.28 -10.33
C SER A 175 30.41 17.03 -10.28
N ASP A 176 29.29 16.37 -10.59
CA ASP A 176 27.97 16.99 -10.63
C ASP A 176 27.24 16.96 -9.27
N LEU A 177 27.79 16.24 -8.28
CA LEU A 177 27.20 16.10 -6.95
C LEU A 177 27.97 16.93 -5.91
N LYS A 178 27.22 17.69 -5.10
CA LYS A 178 27.75 18.32 -3.88
C LYS A 178 27.36 17.49 -2.67
N ILE A 179 28.33 16.84 -2.05
CA ILE A 179 28.10 15.92 -0.92
C ILE A 179 28.81 16.46 0.30
N GLU A 180 28.03 16.84 1.29
CA GLU A 180 28.49 17.38 2.55
C GLU A 180 28.18 16.39 3.67
N VAL A 181 29.16 16.12 4.51
CA VAL A 181 28.94 15.44 5.78
C VAL A 181 28.39 16.46 6.77
N ILE A 182 27.25 16.17 7.40
CA ILE A 182 26.59 17.09 8.34
C ILE A 182 26.60 16.57 9.79
N ALA A 183 26.90 15.29 10.00
CA ALA A 183 27.18 14.68 11.30
C ALA A 183 28.05 13.42 11.14
N PRO A 184 28.74 12.97 12.19
CA PRO A 184 28.90 13.66 13.48
C PRO A 184 29.95 14.79 13.40
N PRO A 185 29.88 15.81 14.29
CA PRO A 185 30.95 16.79 14.44
C PRO A 185 32.26 16.15 14.93
N LYS A 186 33.42 16.68 14.50
CA LYS A 186 34.75 16.18 14.95
C LYS A 186 34.91 16.11 16.47
N SER A 187 34.30 17.05 17.18
CA SER A 187 34.35 17.14 18.65
C SER A 187 33.41 16.17 19.35
N TYR A 188 32.56 15.46 18.61
CA TYR A 188 31.43 14.73 19.13
C TYR A 188 31.64 13.23 18.93
N PHE A 189 32.18 12.58 19.96
CA PHE A 189 32.29 11.12 20.09
C PHE A 189 32.03 10.66 21.53
N LYS A 190 31.41 11.53 22.34
CA LYS A 190 31.12 11.31 23.77
C LYS A 190 29.64 11.48 24.04
N ASP A 191 29.15 10.76 25.05
CA ASP A 191 27.74 10.65 25.39
C ASP A 191 27.08 12.02 25.64
N PRO A 192 26.01 12.37 24.89
CA PRO A 192 25.32 13.63 25.11
C PRO A 192 24.60 13.73 26.44
N LYS A 193 23.98 12.65 26.97
CA LYS A 193 23.10 12.67 28.15
C LYS A 193 22.80 11.25 28.70
N VAL A 194 23.77 10.59 29.35
CA VAL A 194 23.60 9.28 30.03
C VAL A 194 22.38 9.25 30.97
N ASN A 195 22.10 10.37 31.65
CA ASN A 195 21.26 10.40 32.85
C ASN A 195 19.75 10.53 32.59
N THR A 196 19.30 10.62 31.33
CA THR A 196 17.87 10.81 30.99
C THR A 196 17.29 9.69 30.13
N ARG A 197 18.08 8.64 29.82
CA ARG A 197 17.66 7.57 28.90
C ARG A 197 17.01 6.39 29.62
N GLN A 198 16.13 5.67 28.92
CA GLN A 198 15.42 4.52 29.46
C GLN A 198 16.38 3.35 29.75
N LYS A 199 16.03 2.52 30.73
CA LYS A 199 16.88 1.43 31.27
C LYS A 199 17.34 0.37 30.24
N ASN A 200 16.71 0.32 29.06
CA ASN A 200 17.00 -0.66 28.01
C ASN A 200 17.83 -0.10 26.84
N ASP A 201 18.22 1.18 26.88
CA ASP A 201 19.01 1.85 25.85
C ASP A 201 20.47 1.98 26.35
N THR A 202 21.33 1.02 25.98
CA THR A 202 22.70 0.96 26.50
C THR A 202 23.69 1.78 25.69
N PRO A 203 24.83 2.18 26.28
CA PRO A 203 25.82 3.02 25.60
C PRO A 203 26.23 2.55 24.20
N SER A 204 26.43 1.25 24.01
CA SER A 204 26.78 0.71 22.68
C SER A 204 25.72 0.96 21.62
N HIS A 205 24.44 0.94 21.98
CA HIS A 205 23.35 1.09 21.02
C HIS A 205 23.17 2.55 20.62
N PHE A 206 22.96 3.44 21.59
CA PHE A 206 22.68 4.83 21.26
C PHE A 206 23.90 5.63 20.83
N LEU A 207 25.11 5.39 21.36
CA LEU A 207 26.28 6.17 20.93
C LEU A 207 26.67 5.86 19.50
N VAL A 208 26.49 4.61 19.07
CA VAL A 208 26.75 4.22 17.70
C VAL A 208 25.74 4.90 16.77
N ASN A 209 24.45 4.92 17.13
CA ASN A 209 23.40 5.66 16.42
C ASN A 209 23.67 7.18 16.36
N ALA A 210 23.99 7.79 17.50
CA ALA A 210 24.25 9.23 17.64
C ALA A 210 25.44 9.72 16.81
N ASN A 211 26.36 8.80 16.48
CA ASN A 211 27.54 9.04 15.65
C ASN A 211 27.34 8.61 14.19
N SER A 212 26.10 8.43 13.73
CA SER A 212 25.84 8.13 12.32
C SER A 212 26.45 9.18 11.39
N LEU A 213 27.13 8.72 10.34
CA LEU A 213 27.61 9.56 9.25
C LEU A 213 26.41 10.09 8.45
N ALA A 214 25.95 11.29 8.77
CA ALA A 214 24.83 11.92 8.08
C ALA A 214 25.31 12.71 6.86
N LEU A 215 24.62 12.54 5.73
CA LEU A 215 24.97 13.17 4.46
C LEU A 215 23.87 14.12 3.98
N ARG A 216 24.32 15.24 3.41
CA ARG A 216 23.53 16.11 2.54
C ARG A 216 24.07 15.98 1.12
N ILE A 217 23.26 15.47 0.21
CA ILE A 217 23.61 15.27 -1.20
C ILE A 217 22.77 16.23 -2.03
N GLN A 218 23.43 17.02 -2.88
CA GLN A 218 22.76 17.96 -3.79
C GLN A 218 23.17 17.68 -5.23
N PHE A 219 22.15 17.56 -6.10
CA PHE A 219 22.29 17.53 -7.55
C PHE A 219 21.42 18.63 -8.15
N GLY A 220 22.03 19.60 -8.82
CA GLY A 220 21.35 20.84 -9.22
C GLY A 220 20.66 21.51 -8.02
N ASP A 221 19.36 21.69 -8.11
CA ASP A 221 18.49 22.28 -7.09
C ASP A 221 17.94 21.23 -6.10
N ILE A 222 17.99 19.93 -6.44
CA ILE A 222 17.41 18.86 -5.62
C ILE A 222 18.37 18.43 -4.53
N VAL A 223 17.85 18.29 -3.29
CA VAL A 223 18.63 18.01 -2.08
C VAL A 223 18.06 16.80 -1.36
N PHE A 224 18.93 15.83 -1.07
CA PHE A 224 18.67 14.63 -0.30
C PHE A 224 19.34 14.75 1.08
N LEU A 225 18.63 14.36 2.12
CA LEU A 225 19.14 14.32 3.49
C LEU A 225 19.09 12.88 4.02
N LEU A 226 20.24 12.36 4.44
CA LEU A 226 20.42 11.00 4.95
C LEU A 226 21.01 11.07 6.35
N PRO A 227 20.18 11.05 7.41
CA PRO A 227 20.65 11.20 8.79
C PRO A 227 21.18 9.91 9.43
N GLY A 228 20.99 8.75 8.81
CA GLY A 228 21.25 7.45 9.47
C GLY A 228 20.29 7.25 10.66
N ASP A 229 20.80 6.68 11.75
CA ASP A 229 19.98 6.36 12.94
C ASP A 229 20.12 7.38 14.07
N ILE A 230 20.47 8.64 13.77
CA ILE A 230 20.43 9.70 14.79
C ILE A 230 18.98 9.85 15.27
N GLN A 231 18.67 9.45 16.51
CA GLN A 231 17.31 9.38 17.05
C GLN A 231 16.92 10.67 17.80
N THR A 232 15.66 10.78 18.23
CA THR A 232 15.03 11.96 18.86
C THR A 232 15.98 12.82 19.70
N GLU A 233 16.55 12.26 20.77
CA GLU A 233 17.41 12.96 21.71
C GLU A 233 18.79 13.27 21.10
N ASP A 234 19.27 12.41 20.21
CA ASP A 234 20.54 12.57 19.50
C ASP A 234 20.44 13.68 18.46
N ILE A 235 19.32 13.82 17.75
CA ILE A 235 19.12 14.92 16.79
C ILE A 235 19.27 16.26 17.49
N GLU A 236 18.65 16.41 18.67
CA GLU A 236 18.73 17.64 19.47
C GLU A 236 20.12 17.87 20.06
N ALA A 237 20.89 16.81 20.34
CA ALA A 237 22.16 16.90 21.04
C ALA A 237 23.41 16.85 20.15
N SER A 238 23.34 16.21 18.98
CA SER A 238 24.49 15.88 18.11
C SER A 238 24.42 16.54 16.74
N LEU A 239 23.22 16.73 16.19
CA LEU A 239 23.03 17.28 14.85
C LEU A 239 22.65 18.76 14.92
N MET A 240 21.50 19.09 15.51
CA MET A 240 20.92 20.43 15.51
C MET A 240 21.82 21.53 16.09
N PRO A 241 22.66 21.29 17.13
CA PRO A 241 23.53 22.33 17.67
C PRO A 241 24.76 22.63 16.79
N PHE A 242 25.15 21.72 15.90
CA PHE A 242 26.43 21.75 15.19
C PHE A 242 26.30 21.92 13.68
N VAL A 243 25.08 21.80 13.15
CA VAL A 243 24.77 22.05 11.74
C VAL A 243 24.10 23.41 11.58
N ASP A 244 24.49 24.15 10.55
CA ASP A 244 23.71 25.30 10.10
C ASP A 244 22.32 24.81 9.67
N LYS A 245 21.27 25.23 10.39
CA LYS A 245 19.90 24.79 10.15
C LYS A 245 19.43 25.04 8.71
N THR A 246 19.97 26.05 8.03
CA THR A 246 19.64 26.33 6.63
C THR A 246 20.07 25.21 5.68
N LYS A 247 21.09 24.43 6.06
CA LYS A 247 21.58 23.27 5.30
C LYS A 247 20.70 22.02 5.46
N LEU A 248 19.83 21.98 6.47
CA LEU A 248 18.92 20.86 6.69
C LEU A 248 17.72 20.86 5.74
N LYS A 249 17.43 22.00 5.10
CA LYS A 249 16.35 22.08 4.12
C LYS A 249 16.62 21.11 2.97
N CYS A 250 15.65 20.24 2.68
CA CYS A 250 15.78 19.20 1.67
C CYS A 250 14.48 18.97 0.89
N HIS A 251 14.60 18.29 -0.25
CA HIS A 251 13.44 17.84 -1.03
C HIS A 251 13.09 16.39 -0.64
N ILE A 252 14.11 15.53 -0.49
CA ILE A 252 13.97 14.13 -0.09
C ILE A 252 14.65 13.91 1.26
N LEU A 253 13.90 13.40 2.24
CA LEU A 253 14.42 12.98 3.55
C LEU A 253 14.33 11.46 3.70
N VAL A 254 15.45 10.78 3.91
CA VAL A 254 15.41 9.42 4.48
C VAL A 254 15.16 9.55 5.98
N ALA A 255 14.13 8.88 6.48
CA ALA A 255 13.69 9.04 7.86
C ALA A 255 14.79 8.59 8.84
N PRO A 256 15.13 9.41 9.86
CA PRO A 256 16.10 9.00 10.87
C PRO A 256 15.61 7.82 11.71
N GLY A 257 16.52 6.92 12.08
CA GLY A 257 16.20 5.77 12.94
C GLY A 257 15.13 4.88 12.32
N HIS A 258 15.28 4.60 11.02
CA HIS A 258 14.30 3.96 10.14
C HIS A 258 12.94 4.67 10.04
N GLY A 259 12.71 5.77 10.75
CA GLY A 259 11.37 6.30 10.98
C GLY A 259 10.57 5.41 11.94
N ILE A 260 11.19 4.94 13.03
CA ILE A 260 10.52 4.26 14.16
C ILE A 260 10.29 5.23 15.32
N HIS A 261 11.22 6.17 15.51
CA HIS A 261 11.21 7.12 16.61
C HIS A 261 10.50 8.44 16.22
N PRO A 262 9.94 9.18 17.20
CA PRO A 262 9.41 10.52 16.95
C PRO A 262 10.49 11.46 16.39
N ILE A 263 10.10 12.36 15.49
CA ILE A 263 11.00 13.38 14.95
C ILE A 263 10.82 14.69 15.74
N PRO A 264 11.89 15.25 16.36
CA PRO A 264 11.81 16.51 17.10
C PRO A 264 11.24 17.64 16.25
N GLN A 265 10.41 18.50 16.85
CA GLN A 265 9.77 19.62 16.14
C GLN A 265 10.80 20.53 15.45
N ALA A 266 11.89 20.89 16.13
CA ALA A 266 12.92 21.75 15.57
C ALA A 266 13.59 21.16 14.31
N PHE A 267 13.70 19.83 14.23
CA PHE A 267 14.24 19.16 13.04
C PHE A 267 13.21 19.15 11.90
N ARG A 268 11.92 18.94 12.21
CA ARG A 268 10.83 19.04 11.22
C ARG A 268 10.77 20.43 10.58
N GLU A 269 10.87 21.47 11.40
CA GLU A 269 10.88 22.88 10.97
C GLU A 269 12.17 23.27 10.23
N ALA A 270 13.29 22.58 10.45
CA ALA A 270 14.52 22.88 9.71
C ALA A 270 14.57 22.18 8.34
N THR A 271 13.93 21.01 8.21
CA THR A 271 14.08 20.13 7.03
C THR A 271 13.08 20.40 5.92
N HIS A 272 11.80 20.62 6.25
CA HIS A 272 10.71 20.86 5.29
C HIS A 272 10.75 19.99 4.01
N PRO A 273 10.82 18.64 4.13
CA PRO A 273 10.88 17.78 2.96
C PRO A 273 9.58 17.79 2.15
N GLU A 274 9.68 17.59 0.84
CA GLU A 274 8.54 17.30 -0.03
C GLU A 274 8.22 15.80 -0.02
N VAL A 275 9.27 14.97 0.05
CA VAL A 275 9.20 13.52 0.13
C VAL A 275 9.96 13.03 1.35
N SER A 276 9.36 12.09 2.09
CA SER A 276 10.07 11.30 3.11
C SER A 276 10.01 9.81 2.80
N ILE A 277 11.09 9.09 3.08
CA ILE A 277 11.20 7.64 2.85
C ILE A 277 11.63 6.96 4.15
N ALA A 278 10.83 6.02 4.65
CA ALA A 278 11.12 5.23 5.85
C ALA A 278 11.42 3.78 5.48
N SER A 279 12.54 3.24 5.97
CA SER A 279 12.94 1.86 5.68
C SER A 279 12.53 0.91 6.81
N VAL A 280 11.29 0.41 6.77
CA VAL A 280 10.70 -0.36 7.89
C VAL A 280 9.82 -1.48 7.36
N PHE A 281 9.76 -2.60 8.09
CA PHE A 281 8.96 -3.76 7.72
C PHE A 281 7.43 -3.52 7.72
N PRO A 282 6.66 -4.28 6.94
CA PRO A 282 5.21 -4.14 6.86
C PRO A 282 4.49 -4.19 8.23
N ARG A 283 4.94 -5.07 9.16
CA ARG A 283 4.35 -5.20 10.50
C ARG A 283 4.54 -3.96 11.38
N TYR A 284 5.59 -3.18 11.12
CA TYR A 284 5.91 -1.95 11.84
C TYR A 284 5.33 -0.72 11.14
N ALA A 285 5.12 -0.79 9.82
CA ALA A 285 4.47 0.25 9.06
C ALA A 285 3.00 0.48 9.47
N LYS A 286 2.29 -0.57 9.90
CA LYS A 286 0.88 -0.51 10.34
C LYS A 286 0.75 -0.47 11.87
N GLY A 287 1.18 0.61 12.51
CA GLY A 287 0.87 0.82 13.94
C GLY A 287 1.88 1.60 14.78
N ILE A 288 3.04 1.98 14.24
CA ILE A 288 3.99 2.80 15.01
C ILE A 288 3.63 4.29 14.89
N LYS A 289 3.82 5.02 15.99
CA LYS A 289 3.68 6.50 16.11
C LYS A 289 4.41 7.28 15.01
N SER A 290 5.34 6.66 14.30
CA SER A 290 6.23 7.30 13.34
C SER A 290 5.60 7.62 11.99
N THR A 291 4.65 6.82 11.48
CA THR A 291 3.90 7.21 10.27
C THR A 291 3.05 8.45 10.53
N VAL A 292 2.60 8.66 11.78
CA VAL A 292 1.92 9.88 12.21
C VAL A 292 2.89 11.07 12.28
N THR A 293 4.10 10.90 12.82
CA THR A 293 5.08 12.00 12.88
C THR A 293 5.70 12.34 11.53
N LEU A 294 5.88 11.36 10.64
CA LEU A 294 6.31 11.59 9.25
C LEU A 294 5.21 12.30 8.46
N LYS A 295 3.94 11.91 8.61
CA LYS A 295 2.80 12.68 8.06
C LYS A 295 2.76 14.10 8.58
N ALA A 296 3.15 14.32 9.84
CA ALA A 296 3.24 15.66 10.43
C ALA A 296 4.40 16.51 9.88
N LEU A 297 5.25 15.99 8.98
CA LEU A 297 6.20 16.80 8.19
C LEU A 297 5.48 17.57 7.06
N GLY A 298 4.27 17.17 6.68
CA GLY A 298 3.59 17.67 5.48
C GLY A 298 4.14 17.09 4.16
N ALA A 299 5.09 16.16 4.23
CA ALA A 299 5.71 15.50 3.09
C ALA A 299 4.90 14.29 2.61
N LYS A 300 4.97 13.98 1.31
CA LYS A 300 4.53 12.68 0.79
C LYS A 300 5.45 11.60 1.35
N THR A 301 4.88 10.65 2.09
CA THR A 301 5.66 9.66 2.86
C THR A 301 5.58 8.29 2.20
N TYR A 302 6.74 7.73 1.85
CA TYR A 302 6.89 6.36 1.38
C TYR A 302 7.50 5.50 2.49
N VAL A 303 7.04 4.26 2.60
CA VAL A 303 7.50 3.27 3.60
C VAL A 303 7.82 1.98 2.87
N THR A 304 9.06 1.51 2.92
CA THR A 304 9.48 0.36 2.08
C THR A 304 8.68 -0.91 2.35
N GLY A 305 8.32 -1.19 3.61
CA GLY A 305 7.44 -2.32 3.93
C GLY A 305 6.00 -2.22 3.38
N LEU A 306 5.54 -1.04 2.96
CA LEU A 306 4.24 -0.88 2.29
C LEU A 306 4.40 -0.79 0.78
N HIS A 307 5.36 0.02 0.33
CA HIS A 307 5.54 0.44 -1.06
C HIS A 307 6.62 -0.38 -1.80
N GLY A 308 7.27 -1.32 -1.13
CA GLY A 308 8.47 -2.00 -1.62
C GLY A 308 9.64 -1.06 -1.79
N THR A 309 10.57 -1.41 -2.67
CA THR A 309 11.67 -0.51 -3.04
C THR A 309 11.13 0.84 -3.52
N VAL A 310 11.77 1.93 -3.11
CA VAL A 310 11.41 3.30 -3.47
C VAL A 310 12.58 3.93 -4.22
N GLN A 311 12.37 4.28 -5.49
CA GLN A 311 13.36 4.95 -6.32
C GLN A 311 12.97 6.41 -6.56
N VAL A 312 13.92 7.30 -6.36
CA VAL A 312 13.85 8.70 -6.80
C VAL A 312 14.85 8.88 -7.94
N VAL A 313 14.39 9.41 -9.08
CA VAL A 313 15.25 9.79 -10.21
C VAL A 313 15.09 11.28 -10.45
N THR A 314 16.20 12.00 -10.61
CA THR A 314 16.20 13.45 -10.80
C THR A 314 17.18 13.88 -11.89
N ASP A 315 16.82 14.94 -12.62
CA ASP A 315 17.67 15.67 -13.58
C ASP A 315 18.35 16.90 -12.95
N GLY A 316 18.22 17.07 -11.63
CA GLY A 316 18.75 18.19 -10.88
C GLY A 316 17.84 19.41 -10.86
N LYS A 317 16.68 19.40 -11.51
CA LYS A 317 15.65 20.46 -11.39
C LYS A 317 14.31 19.92 -10.93
N THR A 318 13.97 18.73 -11.41
CA THR A 318 12.75 18.00 -11.09
C THR A 318 13.11 16.58 -10.67
N TYR A 319 12.18 15.89 -10.03
CA TYR A 319 12.38 14.49 -9.65
C TYR A 319 11.09 13.70 -9.76
N GLN A 320 11.22 12.40 -9.99
CA GLN A 320 10.13 11.43 -10.01
C GLN A 320 10.39 10.39 -8.92
N VAL A 321 9.33 10.01 -8.20
CA VAL A 321 9.36 8.88 -7.26
C VAL A 321 8.58 7.72 -7.85
N THR A 322 9.20 6.54 -7.87
CA THR A 322 8.60 5.27 -8.30
C THR A 322 8.71 4.26 -7.17
N THR A 323 7.67 3.48 -6.95
CA THR A 323 7.63 2.42 -5.93
C THR A 323 7.32 1.06 -6.57
N GLU A 324 7.77 -0.03 -5.95
CA GLU A 324 7.38 -1.39 -6.42
C GLU A 324 5.89 -1.66 -6.21
N ARG A 325 5.32 -1.05 -5.17
CA ARG A 325 3.93 -1.20 -4.74
C ARG A 325 3.33 0.17 -4.48
N ASP A 326 2.07 0.31 -4.85
CA ASP A 326 1.24 1.46 -4.51
C ASP A 326 0.78 1.33 -3.04
N ASP A 327 0.79 2.41 -2.26
CA ASP A 327 0.32 2.42 -0.87
C ASP A 327 -1.19 2.46 -0.70
N THR A 328 -1.92 2.62 -1.80
CA THR A 328 -3.37 2.79 -1.75
C THR A 328 -4.15 1.49 -1.66
N ASN A 329 -3.51 0.30 -1.65
CA ASN A 329 -4.22 -0.99 -1.92
C ASN A 329 -5.10 -0.92 -3.19
N LYS A 330 -4.90 0.08 -4.06
CA LYS A 330 -5.72 0.28 -5.25
C LYS A 330 -5.16 -0.62 -6.34
N PRO A 331 -5.91 -1.62 -6.83
CA PRO A 331 -5.47 -2.40 -7.97
C PRO A 331 -5.30 -1.48 -9.18
N THR A 332 -4.46 -1.88 -10.12
CA THR A 332 -4.29 -1.11 -11.36
C THR A 332 -5.62 -1.05 -12.11
N ILE A 333 -6.11 0.16 -12.35
CA ILE A 333 -7.29 0.38 -13.18
C ILE A 333 -6.92 0.00 -14.61
N THR A 334 -7.68 -0.92 -15.19
CA THR A 334 -7.46 -1.40 -16.56
C THR A 334 -8.18 -0.56 -17.60
N ASP A 335 -9.29 0.08 -17.24
CA ASP A 335 -10.06 0.95 -18.13
C ASP A 335 -10.90 1.96 -17.32
N ARG A 336 -11.27 3.08 -17.95
CA ARG A 336 -12.18 4.10 -17.41
C ARG A 336 -13.26 4.39 -18.42
N VAL A 337 -14.51 4.23 -18.02
CA VAL A 337 -15.67 4.48 -18.90
C VAL A 337 -16.53 5.61 -18.34
N PRO A 338 -16.70 6.73 -19.06
CA PRO A 338 -17.66 7.75 -18.67
C PRO A 338 -19.05 7.15 -18.46
N LEU A 339 -19.65 7.39 -17.29
CA LEU A 339 -20.96 6.84 -16.96
C LEU A 339 -22.05 7.45 -17.85
N TRP A 340 -21.95 8.76 -18.08
CA TRP A 340 -22.83 9.54 -18.94
C TRP A 340 -22.01 10.45 -19.86
N PRO A 341 -22.46 10.73 -21.09
CA PRO A 341 -21.78 11.64 -22.01
C PRO A 341 -22.07 13.10 -21.60
N GLY A 342 -21.37 13.59 -20.58
CA GLY A 342 -21.46 14.96 -20.08
C GLY A 342 -22.67 15.23 -19.19
N LYS A 343 -23.89 14.90 -19.64
CA LYS A 343 -25.12 15.09 -18.86
C LYS A 343 -25.78 13.77 -18.46
N ALA A 344 -26.18 13.69 -17.20
CA ALA A 344 -26.82 12.52 -16.61
C ALA A 344 -28.26 12.82 -16.17
N PRO A 345 -29.21 11.89 -16.37
CA PRO A 345 -30.59 12.08 -15.94
C PRO A 345 -30.68 12.09 -14.41
N VAL A 346 -31.66 12.85 -13.88
CA VAL A 346 -31.98 12.90 -12.45
C VAL A 346 -33.42 12.47 -12.13
N GLY A 347 -34.15 12.02 -13.15
CA GLY A 347 -35.59 11.71 -13.09
C GLY A 347 -36.44 12.77 -13.78
N ASP A 348 -37.67 12.40 -14.15
CA ASP A 348 -38.70 13.30 -14.72
C ASP A 348 -38.24 14.15 -15.92
N GLY A 349 -37.39 13.57 -16.78
CA GLY A 349 -36.85 14.25 -17.96
C GLY A 349 -35.81 15.35 -17.68
N LYS A 350 -35.35 15.49 -16.43
CA LYS A 350 -34.32 16.47 -16.04
C LYS A 350 -32.93 15.84 -16.10
N PHE A 351 -31.93 16.69 -16.32
CA PHE A 351 -30.52 16.32 -16.44
C PHE A 351 -29.61 17.27 -15.67
N GLU A 352 -28.44 16.79 -15.28
CA GLU A 352 -27.36 17.56 -14.67
C GLU A 352 -26.01 17.22 -15.27
N GLU A 353 -25.02 18.09 -15.10
CA GLU A 353 -23.64 17.80 -15.50
C GLU A 353 -23.08 16.63 -14.66
N CYS A 354 -22.40 15.72 -15.32
CA CYS A 354 -21.85 14.51 -14.74
C CYS A 354 -20.52 14.16 -15.40
N SER A 355 -19.47 14.13 -14.59
CA SER A 355 -18.13 13.68 -14.96
C SER A 355 -17.76 12.34 -14.30
N LYS A 356 -18.75 11.61 -13.78
CA LYS A 356 -18.52 10.31 -13.14
C LYS A 356 -18.12 9.27 -14.18
N GLU A 357 -17.21 8.40 -13.79
CA GLU A 357 -16.69 7.29 -14.58
C GLU A 357 -16.83 5.98 -13.81
N LEU A 358 -16.93 4.88 -14.53
CA LEU A 358 -16.71 3.54 -14.02
C LEU A 358 -15.21 3.27 -13.97
N GLU A 359 -14.71 2.77 -12.83
CA GLU A 359 -13.36 2.22 -12.76
C GLU A 359 -13.43 0.70 -13.02
N VAL A 360 -12.72 0.25 -14.06
CA VAL A 360 -12.78 -1.14 -14.53
C VAL A 360 -11.48 -1.87 -14.18
N PHE A 361 -11.63 -3.06 -13.61
CA PHE A 361 -10.54 -3.95 -13.22
C PHE A 361 -10.75 -5.32 -13.87
N LEU A 362 -9.97 -5.58 -14.92
CA LEU A 362 -10.03 -6.82 -15.69
C LEU A 362 -9.01 -7.86 -15.19
N PRO A 363 -9.42 -9.15 -15.06
CA PRO A 363 -8.53 -10.19 -14.56
C PRO A 363 -7.25 -10.29 -15.39
N PRO A 364 -6.14 -10.75 -14.79
CA PRO A 364 -4.91 -11.03 -15.53
C PRO A 364 -5.17 -11.92 -16.75
N ALA A 365 -4.41 -11.70 -17.82
CA ALA A 365 -4.53 -12.48 -19.04
C ALA A 365 -4.45 -13.99 -18.76
N GLY A 366 -5.41 -14.74 -19.27
CA GLY A 366 -5.51 -16.20 -19.07
C GLY A 366 -6.28 -16.64 -17.82
N LYS A 367 -6.64 -15.73 -16.90
CA LYS A 367 -7.49 -16.04 -15.73
C LYS A 367 -8.97 -15.71 -15.92
N ALA A 368 -9.32 -14.85 -16.86
CA ALA A 368 -10.69 -14.39 -17.06
C ALA A 368 -11.64 -15.58 -17.30
N ASN A 369 -12.70 -15.66 -16.49
CA ASN A 369 -13.70 -16.73 -16.54
C ASN A 369 -15.02 -16.30 -17.22
N GLY A 370 -15.06 -15.06 -17.72
CA GLY A 370 -16.20 -14.47 -18.41
C GLY A 370 -17.25 -13.83 -17.48
N ALA A 371 -17.15 -13.96 -16.16
CA ALA A 371 -18.07 -13.27 -15.25
C ALA A 371 -17.61 -11.84 -14.94
N ALA A 372 -18.58 -10.96 -14.68
CA ALA A 372 -18.33 -9.60 -14.23
C ALA A 372 -19.29 -9.18 -13.12
N ILE A 373 -18.84 -8.26 -12.27
CA ILE A 373 -19.63 -7.67 -11.19
C ILE A 373 -19.53 -6.16 -11.26
N VAL A 374 -20.69 -5.48 -11.33
CA VAL A 374 -20.79 -4.05 -11.03
C VAL A 374 -20.83 -3.89 -9.51
N LEU A 375 -19.86 -3.21 -8.92
CA LEU A 375 -19.71 -3.05 -7.47
C LEU A 375 -20.15 -1.65 -7.04
N CYS A 376 -21.15 -1.60 -6.15
CA CYS A 376 -21.65 -0.37 -5.52
C CYS A 376 -21.15 -0.28 -4.07
N PRO A 377 -20.15 0.58 -3.76
CA PRO A 377 -19.66 0.77 -2.39
C PRO A 377 -20.76 1.31 -1.47
N GLY A 378 -20.65 1.02 -0.17
CA GLY A 378 -21.50 1.60 0.85
C GLY A 378 -21.11 3.04 1.19
N GLY A 379 -21.64 3.54 2.32
CA GLY A 379 -21.37 4.90 2.80
C GLY A 379 -22.62 5.73 3.08
N GLY A 380 -23.75 5.07 3.34
CA GLY A 380 -24.94 5.72 3.89
C GLY A 380 -25.64 6.70 2.95
N TYR A 381 -25.34 6.68 1.65
CA TYR A 381 -25.73 7.71 0.67
C TYR A 381 -25.09 9.10 0.88
N ILE A 382 -24.10 9.24 1.76
CA ILE A 382 -23.38 10.52 1.99
C ILE A 382 -21.92 10.49 1.50
N ARG A 383 -21.38 9.32 1.18
CA ARG A 383 -20.03 9.09 0.64
C ARG A 383 -19.95 7.69 0.01
N HIS A 384 -18.82 7.37 -0.61
CA HIS A 384 -18.46 6.01 -0.99
C HIS A 384 -17.30 5.50 -0.13
N VAL A 385 -17.37 4.24 0.31
CA VAL A 385 -16.29 3.57 1.06
C VAL A 385 -15.42 2.73 0.12
N THR A 386 -15.10 3.27 -1.06
CA THR A 386 -14.39 2.57 -2.16
C THR A 386 -13.04 1.99 -1.75
N GLU A 387 -12.28 2.70 -0.90
CA GLU A 387 -10.95 2.26 -0.43
C GLU A 387 -10.99 0.92 0.34
N LYS A 388 -12.11 0.58 0.98
CA LYS A 388 -12.24 -0.65 1.78
C LYS A 388 -13.17 -1.68 1.16
N GLU A 389 -14.26 -1.22 0.54
CA GLU A 389 -15.32 -2.07 -0.02
C GLU A 389 -15.20 -2.24 -1.54
N GLY A 390 -14.40 -1.40 -2.20
CA GLY A 390 -14.19 -1.41 -3.64
C GLY A 390 -12.86 -2.07 -4.04
N TYR A 391 -11.75 -1.39 -3.80
CA TYR A 391 -10.43 -1.80 -4.33
C TYR A 391 -9.95 -3.18 -3.87
N PRO A 392 -10.01 -3.55 -2.58
CA PRO A 392 -9.60 -4.89 -2.15
C PRO A 392 -10.49 -5.99 -2.77
N ILE A 393 -11.78 -5.69 -2.97
CA ILE A 393 -12.73 -6.63 -3.59
C ILE A 393 -12.49 -6.72 -5.09
N ALA A 394 -12.19 -5.61 -5.77
CA ALA A 394 -11.80 -5.64 -7.17
C ALA A 394 -10.58 -6.53 -7.37
N GLN A 395 -9.53 -6.35 -6.56
CA GLN A 395 -8.35 -7.21 -6.60
C GLN A 395 -8.71 -8.69 -6.37
N TRP A 396 -9.46 -8.99 -5.31
CA TRP A 396 -9.86 -10.36 -4.98
C TRP A 396 -10.72 -11.02 -6.08
N LEU A 397 -11.65 -10.28 -6.70
CA LEU A 397 -12.45 -10.77 -7.83
C LEU A 397 -11.56 -11.11 -9.02
N ASN A 398 -10.59 -10.24 -9.33
CA ASN A 398 -9.64 -10.41 -10.42
C ASN A 398 -8.75 -11.64 -10.21
N GLU A 399 -8.33 -11.90 -8.98
CA GLU A 399 -7.58 -13.12 -8.61
C GLU A 399 -8.35 -14.41 -8.91
N HIS A 400 -9.70 -14.34 -8.85
CA HIS A 400 -10.64 -15.42 -9.16
C HIS A 400 -11.18 -15.38 -10.60
N GLY A 401 -10.59 -14.54 -11.46
CA GLY A 401 -10.96 -14.49 -12.88
C GLY A 401 -12.25 -13.70 -13.18
N ILE A 402 -12.79 -12.96 -12.22
CA ILE A 402 -14.02 -12.18 -12.34
C ILE A 402 -13.67 -10.71 -12.56
N ALA A 403 -14.22 -10.08 -13.60
CA ALA A 403 -14.05 -8.65 -13.83
C ALA A 403 -14.84 -7.83 -12.80
N CYS A 404 -14.25 -6.75 -12.30
CA CYS A 404 -14.91 -5.83 -11.37
C CYS A 404 -15.07 -4.45 -12.03
N VAL A 405 -16.27 -3.90 -11.96
CA VAL A 405 -16.61 -2.56 -12.45
C VAL A 405 -17.13 -1.76 -11.27
N ILE A 406 -16.29 -0.90 -10.70
CA ILE A 406 -16.69 -0.10 -9.53
C ILE A 406 -17.54 1.09 -10.00
N LEU A 407 -18.73 1.21 -9.41
CA LEU A 407 -19.65 2.32 -9.59
C LEU A 407 -19.68 3.17 -8.32
N GLU A 408 -19.01 4.33 -8.36
CA GLU A 408 -19.30 5.42 -7.43
C GLU A 408 -20.52 6.22 -7.92
N TYR A 409 -21.70 5.68 -7.65
CA TYR A 409 -22.98 6.26 -8.05
C TYR A 409 -23.15 7.70 -7.53
N ARG A 410 -23.92 8.53 -8.23
CA ARG A 410 -24.22 9.88 -7.72
C ARG A 410 -25.05 9.75 -6.45
N LEU A 411 -24.62 10.45 -5.40
CA LEU A 411 -25.32 10.48 -4.12
C LEU A 411 -26.69 11.18 -4.30
N PRO A 412 -27.76 10.64 -3.71
CA PRO A 412 -29.12 11.07 -4.04
C PRO A 412 -29.40 12.49 -3.59
N SER A 413 -29.10 12.87 -2.34
CA SER A 413 -29.51 14.16 -1.78
C SER A 413 -31.00 14.43 -2.06
N LEU A 414 -31.87 13.48 -1.68
CA LEU A 414 -33.32 13.42 -1.94
C LEU A 414 -33.75 13.15 -3.39
N ARG A 415 -32.81 13.02 -4.34
CA ARG A 415 -33.09 12.64 -5.73
C ARG A 415 -33.08 11.12 -5.86
N HIS A 416 -34.09 10.48 -5.28
CA HIS A 416 -34.19 9.02 -5.10
C HIS A 416 -33.95 8.17 -6.36
N GLN A 417 -34.26 8.69 -7.56
CA GLN A 417 -34.03 7.97 -8.83
C GLN A 417 -32.56 7.91 -9.23
N VAL A 418 -31.74 8.88 -8.81
CA VAL A 418 -30.37 9.08 -9.31
C VAL A 418 -29.45 7.87 -9.11
N PRO A 419 -29.33 7.27 -7.91
CA PRO A 419 -28.46 6.11 -7.72
C PRO A 419 -28.88 4.90 -8.56
N LEU A 420 -30.19 4.69 -8.74
CA LEU A 420 -30.73 3.61 -9.56
C LEU A 420 -30.42 3.83 -11.04
N LEU A 421 -30.62 5.05 -11.55
CA LEU A 421 -30.29 5.40 -12.94
C LEU A 421 -28.81 5.12 -13.25
N ASP A 422 -27.92 5.45 -12.32
CA ASP A 422 -26.49 5.19 -12.44
C ASP A 422 -26.16 3.69 -12.42
N ALA A 423 -26.79 2.91 -11.53
CA ALA A 423 -26.62 1.47 -11.48
C ALA A 423 -27.10 0.78 -12.78
N GLN A 424 -28.27 1.17 -13.27
CA GLN A 424 -28.80 0.66 -14.53
C GLN A 424 -27.87 1.00 -15.71
N ARG A 425 -27.36 2.23 -15.74
CA ARG A 425 -26.40 2.68 -16.76
C ARG A 425 -25.10 1.89 -16.70
N ALA A 426 -24.56 1.65 -15.50
CA ALA A 426 -23.34 0.87 -15.31
C ALA A 426 -23.47 -0.58 -15.80
N ILE A 427 -24.62 -1.22 -15.56
CA ILE A 427 -24.91 -2.57 -16.06
C ILE A 427 -24.96 -2.57 -17.59
N ARG A 428 -25.63 -1.60 -18.21
CA ARG A 428 -25.69 -1.46 -19.67
C ARG A 428 -24.32 -1.23 -20.29
N LEU A 429 -23.50 -0.36 -19.69
CA LEU A 429 -22.14 -0.10 -20.14
C LEU A 429 -21.25 -1.34 -20.02
N THR A 430 -21.36 -2.09 -18.93
CA THR A 430 -20.66 -3.37 -18.79
C THR A 430 -21.09 -4.35 -19.88
N ARG A 431 -22.38 -4.42 -20.19
CA ARG A 431 -22.90 -5.27 -21.28
C ARG A 431 -22.46 -4.80 -22.67
N ALA A 432 -22.41 -3.50 -22.90
CA ALA A 432 -21.93 -2.91 -24.15
C ALA A 432 -20.45 -3.20 -24.41
N ASN A 433 -19.64 -3.22 -23.36
CA ASN A 433 -18.20 -3.47 -23.43
C ASN A 433 -17.81 -4.94 -23.24
N ALA A 434 -18.78 -5.85 -23.08
CA ALA A 434 -18.53 -7.24 -22.73
C ALA A 434 -17.54 -7.94 -23.70
N ALA A 435 -17.66 -7.68 -25.01
CA ALA A 435 -16.74 -8.23 -26.01
C ALA A 435 -15.29 -7.72 -25.83
N ALA A 436 -15.12 -6.41 -25.60
CA ALA A 436 -13.80 -5.79 -25.40
C ALA A 436 -13.13 -6.31 -24.12
N TRP A 437 -13.93 -6.52 -23.07
CA TRP A 437 -13.49 -6.95 -21.75
C TRP A 437 -13.45 -8.48 -21.57
N LYS A 438 -13.79 -9.25 -22.62
CA LYS A 438 -13.86 -10.73 -22.60
C LYS A 438 -14.80 -11.27 -21.51
N ILE A 439 -15.93 -10.59 -21.33
CA ILE A 439 -17.02 -10.94 -20.42
C ILE A 439 -18.15 -11.59 -21.22
N ASP A 440 -18.83 -12.57 -20.62
CA ASP A 440 -20.10 -13.11 -21.11
C ASP A 440 -21.23 -12.13 -20.72
N PRO A 441 -21.96 -11.55 -21.68
CA PRO A 441 -23.02 -10.56 -21.38
C PRO A 441 -24.21 -11.14 -20.60
N GLN A 442 -24.26 -12.45 -20.39
CA GLN A 442 -25.22 -13.19 -19.55
C GLN A 442 -24.64 -13.58 -18.17
N ARG A 443 -23.48 -13.05 -17.79
CA ARG A 443 -22.83 -13.27 -16.48
C ARG A 443 -22.40 -11.96 -15.84
N ILE A 444 -23.24 -10.94 -15.94
CA ILE A 444 -23.01 -9.61 -15.35
C ILE A 444 -23.86 -9.49 -14.09
N GLY A 445 -23.23 -9.63 -12.94
CA GLY A 445 -23.87 -9.44 -11.64
C GLY A 445 -23.73 -8.03 -11.09
N ILE A 446 -24.39 -7.79 -9.95
CA ILE A 446 -24.22 -6.58 -9.15
C ILE A 446 -23.90 -6.95 -7.70
N LEU A 447 -22.94 -6.25 -7.10
CA LEU A 447 -22.53 -6.39 -5.71
C LEU A 447 -22.75 -5.07 -4.99
N GLY A 448 -23.30 -5.10 -3.78
CA GLY A 448 -23.43 -3.90 -2.97
C GLY A 448 -23.23 -4.14 -1.48
N PHE A 449 -22.65 -3.14 -0.82
CA PHE A 449 -22.40 -3.12 0.62
C PHE A 449 -23.25 -2.05 1.30
N SER A 450 -23.93 -2.35 2.41
CA SER A 450 -24.69 -1.33 3.17
C SER A 450 -25.68 -0.55 2.29
N ALA A 451 -25.57 0.79 2.20
CA ALA A 451 -26.35 1.63 1.28
C ALA A 451 -26.08 1.31 -0.21
N GLY A 452 -24.88 0.89 -0.58
CA GLY A 452 -24.60 0.34 -1.91
C GLY A 452 -25.30 -1.00 -2.14
N GLY A 453 -25.53 -1.77 -1.07
CA GLY A 453 -26.41 -2.94 -1.06
C GLY A 453 -27.87 -2.58 -1.34
N HIS A 454 -28.31 -1.39 -0.90
CA HIS A 454 -29.60 -0.85 -1.30
C HIS A 454 -29.64 -0.50 -2.78
N VAL A 455 -28.61 0.19 -3.30
CA VAL A 455 -28.51 0.47 -4.76
C VAL A 455 -28.56 -0.83 -5.57
N ALA A 456 -27.77 -1.83 -5.16
CA ALA A 456 -27.73 -3.14 -5.81
C ALA A 456 -29.07 -3.88 -5.75
N SER A 457 -29.72 -3.94 -4.59
CA SER A 457 -31.05 -4.55 -4.46
C SER A 457 -32.13 -3.80 -5.23
N THR A 458 -32.05 -2.47 -5.33
CA THR A 458 -32.96 -1.67 -6.17
C THR A 458 -32.76 -2.01 -7.64
N ALA A 459 -31.53 -2.17 -8.12
CA ALA A 459 -31.27 -2.58 -9.51
C ALA A 459 -31.69 -4.03 -9.80
N LEU A 460 -31.66 -4.92 -8.79
CA LEU A 460 -32.12 -6.31 -8.89
C LEU A 460 -33.65 -6.43 -8.99
N THR A 461 -34.39 -5.43 -8.52
CA THR A 461 -35.87 -5.42 -8.53
C THR A 461 -36.46 -4.43 -9.54
N HIS A 462 -35.77 -3.32 -9.83
CA HIS A 462 -36.21 -2.26 -10.73
C HIS A 462 -35.37 -2.25 -12.02
N PHE A 463 -35.43 -3.32 -12.81
CA PHE A 463 -34.76 -3.39 -14.10
C PHE A 463 -35.76 -3.36 -15.26
N ASN A 464 -35.25 -3.12 -16.47
CA ASN A 464 -36.00 -3.22 -17.71
C ASN A 464 -35.13 -3.83 -18.82
N ALA A 465 -35.76 -4.25 -19.92
CA ALA A 465 -35.10 -4.88 -21.06
C ALA A 465 -34.35 -3.89 -21.99
N GLY A 466 -34.37 -2.60 -21.67
CA GLY A 466 -33.94 -1.52 -22.56
C GLY A 466 -35.03 -1.07 -23.53
N ASP A 467 -34.77 0.04 -24.19
CA ASP A 467 -35.67 0.63 -25.17
C ASP A 467 -35.01 0.60 -26.56
N ALA A 468 -35.47 -0.28 -27.44
CA ALA A 468 -34.90 -0.46 -28.77
C ALA A 468 -34.99 0.81 -29.65
N ALA A 469 -35.92 1.71 -29.36
CA ALA A 469 -36.10 2.96 -30.08
C ALA A 469 -35.25 4.11 -29.51
N ASN A 470 -34.51 3.88 -28.41
CA ASN A 470 -33.75 4.94 -27.75
C ASN A 470 -32.63 5.48 -28.65
N ALA A 471 -32.43 6.80 -28.63
CA ALA A 471 -31.36 7.45 -29.39
C ALA A 471 -29.97 7.04 -28.88
N ASP A 472 -29.82 6.83 -27.57
CA ASP A 472 -28.59 6.31 -26.98
C ASP A 472 -28.53 4.77 -27.15
N PRO A 473 -27.54 4.23 -27.89
CA PRO A 473 -27.39 2.79 -28.08
C PRO A 473 -27.25 2.01 -26.77
N ILE A 474 -26.70 2.62 -25.71
CA ILE A 474 -26.53 1.98 -24.41
C ILE A 474 -27.89 1.77 -23.73
N GLU A 475 -28.84 2.70 -23.87
CA GLU A 475 -30.19 2.56 -23.28
C GLU A 475 -31.03 1.46 -23.94
N ARG A 476 -30.60 0.97 -25.11
CA ARG A 476 -31.23 -0.18 -25.79
C ARG A 476 -30.96 -1.51 -25.08
N LEU A 477 -29.97 -1.59 -24.18
CA LEU A 477 -29.30 -2.84 -23.80
C LEU A 477 -29.75 -3.60 -22.55
N SER A 478 -30.98 -3.60 -22.03
CA SER A 478 -31.27 -4.20 -20.70
C SER A 478 -30.40 -3.71 -19.53
N CYS A 479 -31.03 -3.42 -18.40
CA CYS A 479 -30.31 -3.13 -17.15
C CYS A 479 -30.51 -4.24 -16.11
N ARG A 480 -31.05 -5.40 -16.50
CA ARG A 480 -31.21 -6.55 -15.60
C ARG A 480 -29.85 -7.18 -15.27
N PRO A 481 -29.43 -7.27 -13.99
CA PRO A 481 -28.29 -8.10 -13.60
C PRO A 481 -28.61 -9.59 -13.80
N ASP A 482 -27.59 -10.42 -14.01
CA ASP A 482 -27.75 -11.87 -14.12
C ASP A 482 -27.75 -12.55 -12.75
N PHE A 483 -27.15 -11.92 -11.74
CA PHE A 483 -27.13 -12.34 -10.34
C PHE A 483 -26.82 -11.15 -9.41
N GLY A 484 -27.01 -11.33 -8.10
CA GLY A 484 -26.74 -10.30 -7.09
C GLY A 484 -25.98 -10.83 -5.88
N TRP A 485 -25.02 -10.06 -5.37
CA TRP A 485 -24.41 -10.27 -4.05
C TRP A 485 -24.72 -9.06 -3.16
N LEU A 486 -25.35 -9.29 -2.02
CA LEU A 486 -25.74 -8.24 -1.08
C LEU A 486 -25.10 -8.48 0.28
N VAL A 487 -24.17 -7.61 0.68
CA VAL A 487 -23.38 -7.79 1.90
C VAL A 487 -23.76 -6.71 2.92
N TYR A 488 -24.27 -7.14 4.09
CA TYR A 488 -24.92 -6.30 5.10
C TYR A 488 -25.80 -5.18 4.51
N PRO A 489 -26.70 -5.49 3.56
CA PRO A 489 -27.40 -4.49 2.77
C PRO A 489 -28.44 -3.75 3.59
N VAL A 490 -28.59 -2.45 3.31
CA VAL A 490 -29.87 -1.78 3.54
C VAL A 490 -30.84 -2.30 2.47
N VAL A 491 -32.07 -2.67 2.86
CA VAL A 491 -33.10 -3.22 1.96
C VAL A 491 -34.43 -2.55 2.19
N THR A 492 -34.91 -2.54 3.44
CA THR A 492 -36.22 -1.98 3.78
C THR A 492 -36.11 -0.52 4.18
N MET A 493 -37.10 0.29 3.79
CA MET A 493 -37.29 1.67 4.25
C MET A 493 -38.29 1.76 5.42
N GLY A 494 -38.80 0.61 5.88
CA GLY A 494 -39.74 0.44 6.98
C GLY A 494 -39.09 0.34 8.35
N GLU A 495 -39.63 -0.55 9.20
CA GLU A 495 -39.27 -0.68 10.63
C GLU A 495 -37.77 -0.92 10.87
N PHE A 496 -37.11 -1.74 10.04
CA PHE A 496 -35.70 -2.11 10.19
C PHE A 496 -34.75 -1.26 9.34
N THR A 497 -35.20 -0.10 8.87
CA THR A 497 -34.39 0.76 8.00
C THR A 497 -33.13 1.27 8.71
N HIS A 498 -32.08 1.52 7.93
CA HIS A 498 -31.03 2.43 8.35
C HIS A 498 -31.49 3.87 8.14
N THR A 499 -31.81 4.58 9.24
CA THR A 499 -32.44 5.91 9.20
C THR A 499 -31.66 6.93 8.38
N GLY A 500 -30.33 6.96 8.50
CA GLY A 500 -29.50 7.90 7.73
C GLY A 500 -29.64 7.70 6.21
N SER A 501 -29.62 6.44 5.75
CA SER A 501 -29.76 6.13 4.33
C SER A 501 -31.14 6.44 3.80
N LYS A 502 -32.19 6.17 4.59
CA LYS A 502 -33.55 6.55 4.26
C LYS A 502 -33.68 8.06 4.09
N ASN A 503 -33.18 8.83 5.06
CA ASN A 503 -33.31 10.28 5.06
C ASN A 503 -32.59 10.90 3.85
N GLU A 504 -31.41 10.42 3.50
CA GLU A 504 -30.68 10.90 2.32
C GLU A 504 -31.34 10.54 0.99
N LEU A 505 -32.02 9.40 0.93
CA LEU A 505 -32.65 8.93 -0.31
C LEU A 505 -34.04 9.55 -0.51
N ILE A 506 -34.94 9.42 0.47
CA ILE A 506 -36.37 9.75 0.36
C ILE A 506 -36.88 10.74 1.42
N GLY A 507 -36.02 11.18 2.35
CA GLY A 507 -36.35 12.16 3.38
C GLY A 507 -37.03 11.56 4.62
N GLU A 508 -37.02 12.34 5.71
CA GLU A 508 -37.62 11.95 7.00
C GLU A 508 -39.14 11.74 6.91
N ASN A 509 -39.81 12.60 6.14
CA ASN A 509 -41.27 12.61 5.96
C ASN A 509 -41.69 12.05 4.58
N SER A 510 -41.06 10.94 4.17
CA SER A 510 -41.34 10.26 2.90
C SER A 510 -42.79 9.76 2.81
N THR A 511 -43.38 9.81 1.62
CA THR A 511 -44.73 9.26 1.39
C THR A 511 -44.75 7.74 1.54
N ALA A 512 -45.93 7.17 1.84
CA ALA A 512 -46.11 5.71 1.89
C ALA A 512 -45.77 5.03 0.55
N GLU A 513 -45.97 5.74 -0.56
CA GLU A 513 -45.59 5.29 -1.89
C GLU A 513 -44.08 5.17 -2.06
N LEU A 514 -43.30 6.20 -1.68
CA LEU A 514 -41.84 6.16 -1.75
C LEU A 514 -41.25 5.13 -0.79
N LEU A 515 -41.80 5.01 0.42
CA LEU A 515 -41.44 3.94 1.37
C LEU A 515 -41.61 2.57 0.74
N ARG A 516 -42.79 2.31 0.13
CA ARG A 516 -43.06 1.04 -0.51
C ARG A 516 -42.14 0.81 -1.71
N LEU A 517 -41.96 1.83 -2.55
CA LEU A 517 -41.16 1.75 -3.77
C LEU A 517 -39.70 1.43 -3.49
N TYR A 518 -39.12 2.00 -2.43
CA TYR A 518 -37.72 1.78 -2.05
C TYR A 518 -37.52 0.76 -0.94
N SER A 519 -38.57 0.08 -0.48
CA SER A 519 -38.46 -1.15 0.30
C SER A 519 -38.29 -2.33 -0.66
N ASN A 520 -37.04 -2.70 -0.96
CA ASN A 520 -36.75 -3.63 -2.06
C ASN A 520 -37.26 -5.07 -1.82
N GLU A 521 -37.52 -5.47 -0.58
CA GLU A 521 -38.22 -6.70 -0.23
C GLU A 521 -39.65 -6.76 -0.79
N LEU A 522 -40.28 -5.59 -0.99
CA LEU A 522 -41.64 -5.49 -1.55
C LEU A 522 -41.65 -5.45 -3.08
N GLN A 523 -40.48 -5.40 -3.71
CA GLN A 523 -40.29 -5.24 -5.16
C GLN A 523 -39.73 -6.49 -5.83
N VAL A 524 -39.48 -7.56 -5.06
CA VAL A 524 -39.11 -8.86 -5.61
C VAL A 524 -40.25 -9.39 -6.50
N ALA A 525 -39.88 -9.96 -7.64
CA ALA A 525 -40.80 -10.49 -8.63
C ALA A 525 -40.27 -11.81 -9.24
N ASP A 526 -41.09 -12.47 -10.07
CA ASP A 526 -40.77 -13.78 -10.65
C ASP A 526 -39.57 -13.75 -11.61
N ASN A 527 -39.17 -12.56 -12.06
CA ASN A 527 -38.02 -12.34 -12.92
C ASN A 527 -36.78 -11.81 -12.16
N THR A 528 -36.85 -11.63 -10.83
CA THR A 528 -35.70 -11.21 -10.01
C THR A 528 -34.55 -12.22 -10.14
N PRO A 529 -33.30 -11.79 -10.39
CA PRO A 529 -32.16 -12.69 -10.56
C PRO A 529 -31.82 -13.49 -9.28
N PRO A 530 -31.06 -14.59 -9.37
CA PRO A 530 -30.50 -15.27 -8.20
C PRO A 530 -29.69 -14.33 -7.30
N VAL A 531 -29.82 -14.45 -5.97
CA VAL A 531 -29.12 -13.58 -5.00
C VAL A 531 -28.41 -14.38 -3.91
N PHE A 532 -27.17 -13.97 -3.60
CA PHE A 532 -26.45 -14.37 -2.39
C PHE A 532 -26.40 -13.19 -1.41
N LEU A 533 -26.62 -13.46 -0.14
CA LEU A 533 -26.52 -12.46 0.93
C LEU A 533 -25.54 -12.92 2.01
N ALA A 534 -24.84 -11.98 2.63
CA ALA A 534 -24.07 -12.23 3.85
C ALA A 534 -24.28 -11.10 4.86
N HIS A 535 -24.53 -11.43 6.12
CA HIS A 535 -24.87 -10.43 7.14
C HIS A 535 -24.47 -10.92 8.54
N ALA A 536 -23.87 -10.06 9.35
CA ALA A 536 -23.64 -10.33 10.76
C ALA A 536 -24.93 -10.24 11.58
N ILE A 537 -25.17 -11.21 12.46
CA ILE A 537 -26.34 -11.25 13.35
C ILE A 537 -26.29 -10.08 14.36
N ASP A 538 -25.10 -9.61 14.73
CA ASP A 538 -24.89 -8.52 15.69
C ASP A 538 -24.76 -7.13 15.03
N ASP A 539 -25.13 -6.97 13.75
CA ASP A 539 -25.16 -5.66 13.10
C ASP A 539 -26.23 -4.76 13.75
N LYS A 540 -25.75 -3.69 14.39
CA LYS A 540 -26.58 -2.69 15.08
C LYS A 540 -26.87 -1.45 14.23
N ALA A 541 -26.21 -1.28 13.09
CA ALA A 541 -26.43 -0.15 12.20
C ALA A 541 -27.47 -0.50 11.13
N VAL A 542 -27.34 -1.67 10.52
CA VAL A 542 -28.30 -2.22 9.57
C VAL A 542 -28.76 -3.57 10.13
N PRO A 543 -29.95 -3.67 10.73
CA PRO A 543 -30.40 -4.93 11.30
C PRO A 543 -30.47 -6.04 10.25
N ILE A 544 -30.09 -7.26 10.63
CA ILE A 544 -30.09 -8.46 9.76
C ILE A 544 -31.47 -8.76 9.14
N GLU A 545 -32.53 -8.23 9.74
CA GLU A 545 -33.90 -8.27 9.23
C GLU A 545 -34.01 -7.73 7.79
N ASN A 546 -33.15 -6.79 7.38
CA ASN A 546 -33.05 -6.36 5.98
C ASN A 546 -32.78 -7.54 5.03
N SER A 547 -31.79 -8.37 5.38
CA SER A 547 -31.46 -9.57 4.59
C SER A 547 -32.52 -10.65 4.73
N ARG A 548 -33.02 -10.91 5.94
CA ARG A 548 -34.05 -11.95 6.17
C ARG A 548 -35.35 -11.65 5.44
N GLN A 549 -35.80 -10.40 5.42
CA GLN A 549 -36.99 -9.98 4.69
C GLN A 549 -36.82 -10.14 3.17
N PHE A 550 -35.65 -9.76 2.63
CA PHE A 550 -35.36 -9.98 1.22
C PHE A 550 -35.36 -11.47 0.85
N VAL A 551 -34.76 -12.33 1.68
CA VAL A 551 -34.78 -13.79 1.51
C VAL A 551 -36.20 -14.33 1.51
N ALA A 552 -37.03 -13.90 2.47
CA ALA A 552 -38.43 -14.33 2.54
C ALA A 552 -39.22 -13.94 1.29
N ALA A 553 -38.99 -12.73 0.75
CA ALA A 553 -39.59 -12.28 -0.50
C ALA A 553 -39.11 -13.11 -1.71
N MET A 554 -37.81 -13.37 -1.82
CA MET A 554 -37.23 -14.23 -2.86
C MET A 554 -37.80 -15.65 -2.82
N GLN A 555 -37.94 -16.24 -1.62
CA GLN A 555 -38.55 -17.55 -1.43
C GLN A 555 -40.02 -17.58 -1.82
N LYS A 556 -40.79 -16.52 -1.48
CA LYS A 556 -42.20 -16.38 -1.88
C LYS A 556 -42.38 -16.39 -3.40
N HIS A 557 -41.45 -15.76 -4.13
CA HIS A 557 -41.40 -15.76 -5.59
C HIS A 557 -40.62 -16.96 -6.19
N GLN A 558 -40.27 -17.95 -5.36
CA GLN A 558 -39.54 -19.16 -5.76
C GLN A 558 -38.23 -18.86 -6.52
N ARG A 559 -37.56 -17.76 -6.16
CA ARG A 559 -36.29 -17.34 -6.76
C ARG A 559 -35.11 -17.95 -6.01
N PRO A 560 -34.01 -18.35 -6.69
CA PRO A 560 -32.83 -18.88 -6.01
C PRO A 560 -32.21 -17.83 -5.09
N VAL A 561 -32.06 -18.17 -3.81
CA VAL A 561 -31.48 -17.29 -2.79
C VAL A 561 -30.72 -18.09 -1.74
N GLU A 562 -29.60 -17.55 -1.27
CA GLU A 562 -28.84 -18.09 -0.12
C GLU A 562 -28.43 -16.92 0.79
N LEU A 563 -28.54 -17.11 2.11
CA LEU A 563 -28.09 -16.15 3.13
C LEU A 563 -27.08 -16.81 4.06
N LEU A 564 -25.88 -16.24 4.12
CA LEU A 564 -24.89 -16.54 5.13
C LEU A 564 -25.09 -15.60 6.33
N GLU A 565 -25.64 -16.14 7.42
CA GLU A 565 -25.68 -15.44 8.71
C GLU A 565 -24.35 -15.64 9.45
N LEU A 566 -23.59 -14.56 9.59
CA LEU A 566 -22.32 -14.54 10.32
C LEU A 566 -22.60 -14.32 11.80
N PRO A 567 -21.94 -15.06 12.72
CA PRO A 567 -22.26 -15.03 14.14
C PRO A 567 -21.97 -13.69 14.82
N SER A 568 -21.07 -12.88 14.24
CA SER A 568 -20.71 -11.55 14.73
C SER A 568 -20.12 -10.70 13.61
N GLY A 569 -19.51 -9.56 13.94
CA GLY A 569 -18.74 -8.72 13.01
C GLY A 569 -19.28 -7.30 12.88
N GLY A 570 -20.49 -7.05 13.39
CA GLY A 570 -21.17 -5.76 13.32
C GLY A 570 -21.29 -5.24 11.89
N HIS A 571 -21.57 -3.94 11.76
CA HIS A 571 -21.61 -3.28 10.47
C HIS A 571 -20.22 -3.23 9.82
N GLY A 572 -20.13 -3.67 8.57
CA GLY A 572 -18.85 -3.72 7.84
C GLY A 572 -17.94 -4.87 8.26
N LEU A 573 -18.44 -5.91 8.94
CA LEU A 573 -17.75 -7.18 9.22
C LEU A 573 -16.30 -6.99 9.72
N ASN A 574 -16.14 -6.33 10.87
CA ASN A 574 -14.84 -6.00 11.48
C ASN A 574 -13.94 -5.04 10.66
N GLY A 575 -14.57 -4.11 9.94
CA GLY A 575 -13.86 -3.09 9.17
C GLY A 575 -13.30 -3.62 7.85
N CYS A 576 -14.07 -4.48 7.17
CA CYS A 576 -13.79 -5.08 5.87
C CYS A 576 -12.53 -5.97 5.87
N LYS A 577 -12.30 -6.71 6.96
CA LYS A 577 -11.11 -7.57 7.11
C LYS A 577 -11.31 -8.71 8.12
N GLY A 578 -10.41 -9.68 8.06
CA GLY A 578 -10.34 -10.79 9.01
C GLY A 578 -11.30 -11.94 8.67
N PRO A 579 -11.44 -12.92 9.59
CA PRO A 579 -12.03 -14.21 9.24
C PRO A 579 -13.46 -14.15 8.70
N LEU A 580 -14.31 -13.27 9.23
CA LEU A 580 -15.70 -13.12 8.78
C LEU A 580 -15.81 -12.44 7.42
N TRP A 581 -14.86 -11.55 7.11
CA TRP A 581 -14.72 -10.96 5.78
C TRP A 581 -14.31 -12.02 4.75
N GLU A 582 -13.34 -12.86 5.10
CA GLU A 582 -12.90 -13.97 4.25
C GLU A 582 -13.99 -15.04 4.08
N GLN A 583 -14.82 -15.25 5.11
CA GLN A 583 -15.89 -16.24 5.09
C GLN A 583 -16.99 -15.90 4.07
N TRP A 584 -17.44 -14.64 3.99
CA TRP A 584 -18.44 -14.30 2.98
C TRP A 584 -17.86 -14.33 1.57
N ASN A 585 -16.60 -13.91 1.38
CA ASN A 585 -15.90 -14.01 0.10
C ASN A 585 -15.91 -15.46 -0.41
N ALA A 586 -15.45 -16.39 0.44
CA ALA A 586 -15.40 -17.81 0.10
C ALA A 586 -16.80 -18.38 -0.20
N ALA A 587 -17.80 -18.06 0.62
CA ALA A 587 -19.17 -18.52 0.43
C ALA A 587 -19.80 -18.00 -0.87
N ALA A 588 -19.53 -16.74 -1.24
CA ALA A 588 -20.03 -16.14 -2.47
C ALA A 588 -19.49 -16.84 -3.73
N LEU A 589 -18.22 -17.26 -3.72
CA LEU A 589 -17.63 -18.06 -4.81
C LEU A 589 -18.26 -19.45 -4.89
N VAL A 590 -18.40 -20.14 -3.75
CA VAL A 590 -19.04 -21.46 -3.70
C VAL A 590 -20.48 -21.40 -4.23
N TRP A 591 -21.25 -20.40 -3.80
CA TRP A 591 -22.60 -20.17 -4.30
C TRP A 591 -22.59 -19.90 -5.81
N SER A 592 -21.68 -19.06 -6.30
CA SER A 592 -21.62 -18.70 -7.72
C SER A 592 -21.24 -19.88 -8.62
N ALA A 593 -20.36 -20.76 -8.14
CA ALA A 593 -20.05 -22.02 -8.82
C ALA A 593 -21.29 -22.93 -8.90
N LYS A 594 -22.06 -23.06 -7.80
CA LYS A 594 -23.33 -23.82 -7.80
C LYS A 594 -24.35 -23.25 -8.78
N GLN A 595 -24.40 -21.93 -8.93
CA GLN A 595 -25.25 -21.24 -9.90
C GLN A 595 -24.69 -21.26 -11.33
N LYS A 596 -23.52 -21.87 -11.56
CA LYS A 596 -22.81 -21.92 -12.86
C LYS A 596 -22.44 -20.53 -13.42
N ILE A 597 -22.35 -19.53 -12.55
CA ILE A 597 -21.89 -18.18 -12.91
C ILE A 597 -20.38 -18.22 -13.19
N ILE A 598 -19.62 -18.88 -12.33
CA ILE A 598 -18.19 -19.11 -12.48
C ILE A 598 -17.88 -20.61 -12.60
N PRO A 599 -16.71 -21.00 -13.13
CA PRO A 599 -16.24 -22.38 -13.08
C PRO A 599 -16.22 -22.92 -11.63
N ALA A 600 -16.40 -24.23 -11.48
CA ALA A 600 -16.19 -24.86 -10.19
C ALA A 600 -14.70 -24.70 -9.77
N PRO A 601 -14.43 -24.37 -8.50
CA PRO A 601 -13.08 -24.14 -8.00
C PRO A 601 -12.18 -25.37 -8.05
#